data_AF-A0A0A6F1Y4-F1
#
_entry.id   AF-A0A0A6F1Y4-F1
#
_cell.length_a   1.000
_cell.length_b   1.000
_cell.length_c   1.000
_cell.angle_alpha   90.00
_cell.angle_beta   90.00
_cell.angle_gamma   90.00
#
_symmetry.space_group_name_H-M   'P 1'
#
loop_
_entity.id
_entity.type
_entity.pdbx_description
1 polymer ?
#
loop_
_entity_poly.entity_id
_entity_poly.type
_entity_poly.pdbx_seq_one_letter_code
_entity_poly.pdbx_strand_id
1 'polypeptide(L)'
;MIVVSIETAIRGSEMTEANSWRPQIMEWLPLTDLDLSKLGMTAVLEAQAKSMATVALKNLERKSHAEWIRLEGMQFVQICSRLMTASADLDQELHDLVKQLDEARDQGHELRHIVVHASWGLDADSQPTSYDYRRTQKLDRSNIDQAMEACLKLRTLAHRLLMRIGHLIGEGVLHEGSDTAASMTINISGGRKVRL
;
A
#
# COMPACT_ATOMS: atom_id res chain seq x y z
N MET A 1 27.21 32.80 -43.62
CA MET A 1 27.14 31.48 -42.93
C MET A 1 27.76 31.67 -41.57
N ILE A 2 26.95 31.83 -40.52
CA ILE A 2 27.43 32.01 -39.15
C ILE A 2 27.18 30.69 -38.44
N VAL A 3 28.26 29.96 -38.15
CA VAL A 3 28.23 28.79 -37.29
C VAL A 3 28.16 29.31 -35.86
N VAL A 4 26.96 29.30 -35.27
CA VAL A 4 26.79 29.58 -33.85
C VAL A 4 26.98 28.26 -33.11
N SER A 5 28.11 28.14 -32.40
CA SER A 5 28.39 27.01 -31.52
C SER A 5 27.29 26.85 -30.47
N ILE A 6 26.70 25.66 -30.44
CA ILE A 6 25.68 25.19 -29.47
C ILE A 6 26.17 25.33 -28.01
N GLU A 7 27.49 25.46 -27.77
CA GLU A 7 28.07 25.65 -26.44
C GLU A 7 27.74 27.00 -25.78
N THR A 8 27.25 28.00 -26.53
CA THR A 8 27.02 29.35 -25.97
C THR A 8 25.57 29.57 -25.52
N ALA A 9 24.64 28.66 -25.85
CA ALA A 9 23.24 28.78 -25.44
C ALA A 9 22.94 28.22 -24.03
N ILE A 10 23.94 27.61 -23.37
CA ILE A 10 23.81 27.03 -22.03
C ILE A 10 24.28 27.99 -20.92
N ARG A 11 24.92 29.12 -21.28
CA ARG A 11 25.39 30.12 -20.32
C ARG A 11 24.64 31.44 -20.51
N GLY A 12 23.52 31.60 -19.83
CA GLY A 12 22.83 32.90 -19.82
C GLY A 12 21.41 32.95 -19.32
N SER A 13 20.79 31.83 -18.92
CA SER A 13 19.59 31.91 -18.10
C SER A 13 20.02 32.11 -16.65
N GLU A 14 19.88 33.34 -16.17
CA GLU A 14 19.81 33.64 -14.75
C GLU A 14 18.91 32.58 -14.10
N MET A 15 19.52 31.73 -13.27
CA MET A 15 18.79 30.80 -12.42
C MET A 15 18.00 31.65 -11.44
N THR A 16 16.78 32.03 -11.81
CA THR A 16 15.76 32.44 -10.84
C THR A 16 15.70 31.37 -9.74
N GLU A 17 15.55 31.73 -8.46
CA GLU A 17 15.42 30.79 -7.32
C GLU A 17 14.38 29.67 -7.58
N ALA A 18 13.43 29.89 -8.48
CA ALA A 18 12.47 28.88 -8.94
C ALA A 18 13.10 27.69 -9.72
N ASN A 19 14.32 27.82 -10.24
CA ASN A 19 15.03 26.78 -11.00
C ASN A 19 16.19 26.13 -10.23
N SER A 20 16.57 26.63 -9.04
CA SER A 20 17.67 26.07 -8.25
C SER A 20 17.36 24.73 -7.57
N TRP A 21 16.10 24.30 -7.58
CA TRP A 21 15.65 23.07 -6.91
C TRP A 21 15.31 21.93 -7.86
N ARG A 22 15.44 22.12 -9.17
CA ARG A 22 15.16 21.05 -10.13
C ARG A 22 16.36 20.08 -10.14
N PRO A 23 16.15 18.79 -9.81
CA PRO A 23 17.23 17.82 -9.86
C PRO A 23 17.77 17.75 -11.28
N GLN A 24 19.10 17.73 -11.42
CA GLN A 24 19.72 17.31 -12.67
C GLN A 24 19.34 15.83 -12.88
N ILE A 25 18.46 15.57 -13.85
CA ILE A 25 18.07 14.21 -14.20
C ILE A 25 19.30 13.54 -14.78
N MET A 26 19.81 12.53 -14.07
CA MET A 26 20.99 11.79 -14.48
C MET A 26 20.60 10.45 -15.06
N GLU A 27 21.47 9.89 -15.91
CA GLU A 27 21.28 8.55 -16.49
C GLU A 27 21.30 7.45 -15.40
N TRP A 28 21.86 7.74 -14.22
CA TRP A 28 21.84 6.87 -13.04
C TRP A 28 21.09 7.50 -11.87
N LEU A 29 20.30 6.70 -11.15
CA LEU A 29 19.64 7.15 -9.91
C LEU A 29 20.69 7.35 -8.82
N PRO A 30 20.72 8.52 -8.14
CA PRO A 30 21.64 8.76 -7.03
C PRO A 30 21.17 8.11 -5.71
N LEU A 31 20.40 7.04 -5.79
CA LEU A 31 19.89 6.31 -4.63
C LEU A 31 20.79 5.11 -4.33
N THR A 32 20.96 4.81 -3.05
CA THR A 32 21.63 3.57 -2.65
C THR A 32 20.74 2.36 -2.92
N ASP A 33 21.31 1.16 -3.01
CA ASP A 33 20.53 -0.09 -3.13
C ASP A 33 19.51 -0.25 -2.01
N LEU A 34 19.83 0.25 -0.81
CA LEU A 34 18.90 0.25 0.32
C LEU A 34 17.70 1.17 0.07
N ASP A 35 17.91 2.36 -0.49
CA ASP A 35 16.84 3.30 -0.82
C ASP A 35 15.93 2.73 -1.92
N LEU A 36 16.54 2.13 -2.96
CA LEU A 36 15.81 1.45 -4.04
C LEU A 36 14.98 0.28 -3.50
N SER A 37 15.55 -0.51 -2.59
CA SER A 37 14.85 -1.61 -1.91
C SER A 37 13.66 -1.10 -1.09
N LYS A 38 13.83 -0.01 -0.32
CA LYS A 38 12.75 0.63 0.43
C LYS A 38 11.63 1.11 -0.50
N LEU A 39 11.96 1.77 -1.61
CA LEU A 39 10.98 2.20 -2.60
C LEU A 39 10.16 1.01 -3.14
N GLY A 40 10.82 -0.07 -3.55
CA GLY A 40 10.13 -1.29 -3.98
C GLY A 40 9.25 -1.90 -2.89
N MET A 41 9.74 -1.90 -1.65
CA MET A 41 9.05 -2.47 -0.50
C MET A 41 7.78 -1.69 -0.11
N THR A 42 7.76 -0.35 -0.25
CA THR A 42 6.55 0.45 0.04
C THR A 42 5.33 -0.02 -0.77
N ALA A 43 5.51 -0.27 -2.07
CA ALA A 43 4.46 -0.75 -2.96
C ALA A 43 3.99 -2.17 -2.58
N VAL A 44 4.93 -3.05 -2.23
CA VAL A 44 4.62 -4.42 -1.78
C VAL A 44 3.82 -4.41 -0.48
N LEU A 45 4.22 -3.60 0.50
CA LEU A 45 3.55 -3.51 1.80
C LEU A 45 2.11 -2.98 1.68
N GLU A 46 1.86 -1.97 0.84
CA GLU A 46 0.50 -1.49 0.59
C GLU A 46 -0.36 -2.54 -0.13
N ALA A 47 0.21 -3.24 -1.12
CA ALA A 47 -0.49 -4.33 -1.80
C ALA A 47 -0.87 -5.45 -0.82
N GLN A 48 0.05 -5.84 0.07
CA GLN A 48 -0.22 -6.81 1.13
C GLN A 48 -1.32 -6.33 2.08
N ALA A 49 -1.28 -5.06 2.50
CA ALA A 49 -2.31 -4.47 3.36
C ALA A 49 -3.70 -4.54 2.70
N LYS A 50 -3.80 -4.19 1.41
CA LYS A 50 -5.04 -4.32 0.64
C LYS A 50 -5.51 -5.77 0.57
N SER A 51 -4.63 -6.72 0.22
CA SER A 51 -5.00 -8.14 0.14
C SER A 51 -5.48 -8.70 1.48
N MET A 52 -4.84 -8.34 2.59
CA MET A 52 -5.31 -8.75 3.92
C MET A 52 -6.68 -8.14 4.25
N ALA A 53 -6.90 -6.88 3.89
CA ALA A 53 -8.19 -6.21 4.06
C ALA A 53 -9.30 -6.83 3.20
N THR A 54 -9.03 -7.24 1.96
CA THR A 54 -10.03 -7.93 1.13
C THR A 54 -10.38 -9.31 1.67
N VAL A 55 -9.42 -10.04 2.24
CA VAL A 55 -9.67 -11.31 2.92
C VAL A 55 -10.49 -11.09 4.20
N ALA A 56 -10.18 -10.06 4.99
CA ALA A 56 -10.99 -9.70 6.15
C ALA A 56 -12.44 -9.38 5.75
N LEU A 57 -12.63 -8.59 4.68
CA LEU A 57 -13.95 -8.25 4.16
C LEU A 57 -14.71 -9.47 3.65
N LYS A 58 -14.03 -10.39 2.94
CA LYS A 58 -14.62 -11.67 2.49
C LYS A 58 -15.24 -12.40 3.68
N ASN A 59 -14.51 -12.53 4.78
CA ASN A 59 -14.98 -13.27 5.95
C ASN A 59 -16.14 -12.55 6.66
N LEU A 60 -16.04 -11.23 6.84
CA LEU A 60 -17.11 -10.44 7.46
C LEU A 60 -18.43 -10.52 6.70
N GLU A 61 -18.36 -10.39 5.37
CA GLU A 61 -19.53 -10.44 4.51
C GLU A 61 -19.91 -11.88 4.08
N ARG A 62 -19.21 -12.88 4.62
CA ARG A 62 -19.40 -14.31 4.36
C ARG A 62 -19.41 -14.65 2.86
N LYS A 63 -18.56 -13.98 2.10
CA LYS A 63 -18.46 -14.11 0.64
C LYS A 63 -17.75 -15.40 0.25
N SER A 64 -18.22 -15.98 -0.85
CA SER A 64 -17.51 -17.08 -1.51
C SER A 64 -16.18 -16.63 -2.10
N HIS A 65 -15.30 -17.58 -2.43
CA HIS A 65 -14.05 -17.30 -3.15
C HIS A 65 -14.30 -16.60 -4.50
N ALA A 66 -15.33 -17.00 -5.25
CA ALA A 66 -15.68 -16.37 -6.52
C ALA A 66 -16.12 -14.91 -6.35
N GLU A 67 -16.83 -14.59 -5.27
CA GLU A 67 -17.16 -13.21 -4.92
C GLU A 67 -15.94 -12.43 -4.40
N TRP A 68 -15.01 -13.08 -3.69
CA TRP A 68 -13.77 -12.46 -3.22
C TRP A 68 -12.88 -11.98 -4.36
N ILE A 69 -12.74 -12.73 -5.45
CA ILE A 69 -12.00 -12.29 -6.65
C ILE A 69 -12.54 -10.94 -7.17
N ARG A 70 -13.86 -10.72 -7.06
CA ARG A 70 -14.47 -9.43 -7.45
C ARG A 70 -14.11 -8.30 -6.48
N LEU A 71 -13.90 -8.61 -5.19
CA LEU A 71 -13.44 -7.64 -4.19
C LEU A 71 -12.00 -7.20 -4.44
N GLU A 72 -11.13 -8.08 -4.95
CA GLU A 72 -9.73 -7.72 -5.24
C GLU A 72 -9.61 -6.59 -6.28
N GLY A 73 -10.57 -6.50 -7.21
CA GLY A 73 -10.66 -5.42 -8.18
C GLY A 73 -11.06 -4.05 -7.60
N MET A 74 -11.55 -3.99 -6.36
CA MET A 74 -11.97 -2.73 -5.74
C MET A 74 -10.78 -1.86 -5.31
N GLN A 75 -11.01 -0.55 -5.23
CA GLN A 75 -10.04 0.37 -4.65
C GLN A 75 -9.93 0.17 -3.14
N PHE A 76 -8.75 0.42 -2.57
CA PHE A 76 -8.52 0.19 -1.13
C PHE A 76 -9.48 1.02 -0.27
N VAL A 77 -9.80 2.25 -0.67
CA VAL A 77 -10.80 3.10 0.00
C VAL A 77 -12.19 2.47 0.05
N GLN A 78 -12.62 1.81 -1.03
CA GLN A 78 -13.92 1.13 -1.08
C GLN A 78 -13.93 -0.08 -0.16
N ILE A 79 -12.81 -0.81 -0.06
CA ILE A 79 -12.65 -1.93 0.86
C ILE A 79 -12.74 -1.46 2.33
N CYS A 80 -12.00 -0.42 2.70
CA CYS A 80 -12.03 0.15 4.06
C CYS A 80 -13.44 0.66 4.43
N SER A 81 -14.11 1.35 3.52
CA SER A 81 -15.49 1.82 3.74
C SER A 81 -16.46 0.67 4.02
N ARG A 82 -16.36 -0.42 3.25
CA ARG A 82 -17.21 -1.61 3.48
C ARG A 82 -16.87 -2.35 4.78
N LEU A 83 -15.58 -2.45 5.11
CA LEU A 83 -15.13 -2.99 6.40
C LEU A 83 -15.70 -2.17 7.56
N MET A 84 -15.75 -0.84 7.43
CA MET A 84 -16.26 0.05 8.47
C MET A 84 -17.74 -0.25 8.74
N THR A 85 -18.54 -0.33 7.67
CA THR A 85 -19.96 -0.70 7.76
C THR A 85 -20.16 -2.11 8.33
N ALA A 86 -19.37 -3.08 7.89
CA ALA A 86 -19.51 -4.47 8.32
C ALA A 86 -19.06 -4.73 9.77
N SER A 87 -18.22 -3.86 10.33
CA SER A 87 -17.69 -4.00 11.70
C SER A 87 -18.46 -3.22 12.77
N ALA A 88 -19.26 -2.23 12.39
CA ALA A 88 -19.87 -1.25 13.30
C ALA A 88 -20.61 -1.86 14.49
N ASP A 89 -21.39 -2.93 14.25
CA ASP A 89 -22.21 -3.58 15.29
C ASP A 89 -21.69 -4.97 15.69
N LEU A 90 -20.54 -5.38 15.15
CA LEU A 90 -20.02 -6.74 15.34
C LEU A 90 -19.06 -6.83 16.54
N ASP A 91 -18.03 -5.99 16.54
CA ASP A 91 -16.94 -6.03 17.52
C ASP A 91 -16.25 -4.66 17.57
N GLN A 92 -16.20 -4.04 18.76
CA GLN A 92 -15.64 -2.70 18.92
C GLN A 92 -14.15 -2.65 18.57
N GLU A 93 -13.38 -3.66 18.99
CA GLU A 93 -11.94 -3.72 18.69
C GLU A 93 -11.70 -3.81 17.18
N LEU A 94 -12.46 -4.66 16.48
CA LEU A 94 -12.43 -4.75 15.03
C LEU A 94 -12.77 -3.41 14.38
N HIS A 95 -13.83 -2.75 14.82
CA HIS A 95 -14.24 -1.45 14.29
C HIS A 95 -13.14 -0.39 14.46
N ASP A 96 -12.52 -0.32 15.64
CA ASP A 96 -11.42 0.60 15.93
C ASP A 96 -10.17 0.31 15.08
N LEU A 97 -9.90 -0.97 14.78
CA LEU A 97 -8.82 -1.37 13.88
C LEU A 97 -9.10 -0.94 12.43
N VAL A 98 -10.35 -1.09 11.96
CA VAL A 98 -10.74 -0.63 10.62
C VAL A 98 -10.61 0.89 10.52
N LYS A 99 -11.02 1.63 11.55
CA LYS A 99 -10.87 3.09 11.60
C LYS A 99 -9.40 3.52 11.52
N GLN A 100 -8.53 2.91 12.33
CA GLN A 100 -7.09 3.20 12.26
C GLN A 100 -6.49 2.85 10.90
N LEU A 101 -6.95 1.76 10.27
CA LEU A 101 -6.51 1.37 8.92
C LEU A 101 -6.96 2.40 7.87
N ASP A 102 -8.19 2.88 7.95
CA ASP A 102 -8.76 3.89 7.05
C ASP A 102 -8.01 5.22 7.18
N GLU A 103 -7.77 5.69 8.40
CA GLU A 103 -7.00 6.91 8.69
C GLU A 103 -5.56 6.81 8.18
N ALA A 104 -4.91 5.66 8.36
CA ALA A 104 -3.55 5.43 7.88
C ALA A 104 -3.47 5.27 6.35
N ARG A 105 -4.55 4.85 5.69
CA ARG A 105 -4.56 4.51 4.24
C ARG A 105 -4.16 5.71 3.42
N ASP A 106 -4.80 6.86 3.65
CA ASP A 106 -4.59 8.04 2.82
C ASP A 106 -3.15 8.53 2.94
N GLN A 107 -2.62 8.58 4.16
CA GLN A 107 -1.23 8.95 4.40
C GLN A 107 -0.25 7.98 3.71
N GLY A 108 -0.43 6.67 3.87
CA GLY A 108 0.46 5.69 3.27
C GLY A 108 0.40 5.68 1.74
N HIS A 109 -0.80 5.78 1.17
CA HIS A 109 -1.00 5.88 -0.27
C HIS A 109 -0.34 7.13 -0.85
N GLU A 110 -0.54 8.29 -0.21
CA GLU A 110 0.02 9.56 -0.65
C GLU A 110 1.54 9.54 -0.58
N LEU A 111 2.12 9.16 0.56
CA LEU A 111 3.58 9.12 0.72
C LEU A 111 4.24 8.15 -0.27
N ARG A 112 3.67 6.95 -0.45
CA ARG A 112 4.15 5.98 -1.44
C ARG A 112 4.08 6.54 -2.85
N HIS A 113 2.94 7.14 -3.21
CA HIS A 113 2.76 7.71 -4.55
C HIS A 113 3.76 8.84 -4.81
N ILE A 114 4.04 9.68 -3.82
CA ILE A 114 5.01 10.76 -3.93
C ILE A 114 6.41 10.19 -4.18
N VAL A 115 6.91 9.28 -3.34
CA VAL A 115 8.30 8.80 -3.45
C VAL A 115 8.56 7.91 -4.66
N VAL A 116 7.56 7.13 -5.10
CA VAL A 116 7.67 6.23 -6.26
C VAL A 116 7.62 6.98 -7.59
N HIS A 117 6.84 8.07 -7.67
CA HIS A 117 6.66 8.81 -8.92
C HIS A 117 7.49 10.09 -9.03
N ALA A 118 8.19 10.49 -7.97
CA ALA A 118 9.03 11.67 -8.03
C ALA A 118 10.31 11.44 -8.84
N SER A 119 10.79 12.48 -9.51
CA SER A 119 12.03 12.42 -10.31
C SER A 119 13.24 12.66 -9.42
N TRP A 120 14.01 11.62 -9.18
CA TRP A 120 15.22 11.66 -8.35
C TRP A 120 16.44 12.16 -9.14
N GLY A 121 17.28 12.96 -8.49
CA GLY A 121 18.56 13.44 -8.99
C GLY A 121 19.41 14.00 -7.86
N LEU A 122 20.37 14.86 -8.18
CA LEU A 122 21.26 15.47 -7.19
C LEU A 122 20.94 16.95 -7.01
N ASP A 123 21.12 17.46 -5.79
CA ASP A 123 21.18 18.90 -5.52
C ASP A 123 22.61 19.45 -5.68
N ALA A 124 22.79 20.74 -5.36
CA ALA A 124 24.07 21.43 -5.49
C ALA A 124 25.19 20.83 -4.60
N ASP A 125 24.82 20.14 -3.53
CA ASP A 125 25.75 19.49 -2.59
C ASP A 125 25.96 18.00 -2.92
N SER A 126 25.54 17.58 -4.12
CA SER A 126 25.58 16.18 -4.57
C SER A 126 24.81 15.24 -3.65
N GLN A 127 23.76 15.73 -2.97
CA GLN A 127 22.87 14.90 -2.17
C GLN A 127 21.69 14.41 -3.00
N PRO A 128 21.21 13.17 -2.77
CA PRO A 128 20.04 12.65 -3.45
C PRO A 128 18.80 13.46 -3.08
N THR A 129 18.18 14.10 -4.06
CA THR A 129 16.95 14.86 -3.91
C THR A 129 15.97 14.46 -4.99
N SER A 130 14.70 14.75 -4.76
CA SER A 130 13.67 14.52 -5.76
C SER A 130 12.69 15.68 -5.80
N TYR A 131 12.02 15.81 -6.94
CA TYR A 131 11.00 16.82 -7.15
C TYR A 131 9.75 16.16 -7.68
N ASP A 132 8.66 16.27 -6.92
CA ASP A 132 7.32 15.95 -7.42
C ASP A 132 6.79 17.17 -8.19
N TYR A 133 6.85 17.09 -9.53
CA TYR A 133 6.35 18.14 -10.41
C TYR A 133 4.88 18.45 -10.20
N ARG A 134 4.06 17.47 -9.81
CA ARG A 134 2.61 17.65 -9.65
C ARG A 134 2.29 18.40 -8.36
N ARG A 135 3.06 18.16 -7.29
CA ARG A 135 2.87 18.77 -5.97
C ARG A 135 3.80 19.95 -5.71
N THR A 136 4.71 20.24 -6.64
CA THR A 136 5.74 21.30 -6.49
C THR A 136 6.50 21.18 -5.17
N GLN A 137 6.88 19.95 -4.82
CA GLN A 137 7.49 19.61 -3.54
C GLN A 137 8.89 19.03 -3.73
N LYS A 138 9.86 19.57 -2.99
CA LYS A 138 11.20 18.97 -2.83
C LYS A 138 11.13 17.81 -1.84
N LEU A 139 11.79 16.72 -2.18
CA LEU A 139 11.90 15.52 -1.38
C LEU A 139 13.36 15.14 -1.19
N ASP A 140 13.62 14.38 -0.14
CA ASP A 140 14.90 13.78 0.16
C ASP A 140 14.72 12.32 0.62
N ARG A 141 15.82 11.69 1.03
CA ARG A 141 15.81 10.29 1.49
C ARG A 141 14.91 10.07 2.71
N SER A 142 14.71 11.08 3.57
CA SER A 142 13.83 10.95 4.73
C SER A 142 12.38 10.73 4.32
N ASN A 143 11.96 11.22 3.14
CA ASN A 143 10.62 10.93 2.61
C ASN A 143 10.46 9.45 2.24
N ILE A 144 11.53 8.78 1.77
CA ILE A 144 11.52 7.34 1.52
C ILE A 144 11.28 6.58 2.83
N ASP A 145 11.97 6.98 3.90
CA ASP A 145 11.81 6.37 5.22
C ASP A 145 10.41 6.58 5.78
N GLN A 146 9.86 7.79 5.66
CA GLN A 146 8.48 8.10 6.07
C GLN A 146 7.44 7.26 5.29
N ALA A 147 7.62 7.12 3.98
CA ALA A 147 6.74 6.28 3.16
C ALA A 147 6.82 4.81 3.58
N MET A 148 8.03 4.30 3.85
CA MET A 148 8.26 2.93 4.32
C MET A 148 7.58 2.69 5.66
N GLU A 149 7.73 3.60 6.62
CA GLU A 149 7.10 3.50 7.93
C GLU A 149 5.56 3.54 7.82
N ALA A 150 5.01 4.44 7.00
CA ALA A 150 3.57 4.53 6.78
C ALA A 150 3.00 3.24 6.14
N CYS A 151 3.67 2.68 5.13
CA CYS A 151 3.26 1.42 4.51
C CYS A 151 3.43 0.22 5.46
N LEU A 152 4.45 0.22 6.32
CA LEU A 152 4.62 -0.81 7.34
C LEU A 152 3.52 -0.75 8.40
N LYS A 153 3.14 0.45 8.84
CA LYS A 153 1.99 0.68 9.73
C LYS A 153 0.70 0.14 9.10
N LEU A 154 0.47 0.43 7.81
CA LEU A 154 -0.67 -0.09 7.07
C LEU A 154 -0.73 -1.62 7.06
N ARG A 155 0.36 -2.27 6.67
CA ARG A 155 0.45 -3.73 6.67
C ARG A 155 0.22 -4.30 8.07
N THR A 156 0.76 -3.66 9.10
CA THR A 156 0.60 -4.11 10.49
C THR A 156 -0.85 -4.02 10.96
N LEU A 157 -1.54 -2.91 10.67
CA LEU A 157 -2.96 -2.74 10.99
C LEU A 157 -3.83 -3.77 10.25
N ALA A 158 -3.60 -3.95 8.94
CA ALA A 158 -4.33 -4.92 8.15
C ALA A 158 -4.10 -6.38 8.62
N HIS A 159 -2.87 -6.70 9.07
CA HIS A 159 -2.59 -7.99 9.66
C HIS A 159 -3.33 -8.20 11.00
N ARG A 160 -3.32 -7.19 11.88
CA ARG A 160 -4.09 -7.24 13.14
C ARG A 160 -5.58 -7.41 12.90
N LEU A 161 -6.12 -6.70 11.92
CA LEU A 161 -7.51 -6.84 11.47
C LEU A 161 -7.80 -8.31 11.07
N LEU A 162 -6.96 -8.89 10.22
CA LEU A 162 -7.12 -10.28 9.78
C LEU A 162 -7.04 -11.28 10.94
N MET A 163 -6.12 -11.06 11.89
CA MET A 163 -6.02 -11.90 13.09
C MET A 163 -7.26 -11.79 13.98
N ARG A 164 -7.81 -10.58 14.16
CA ARG A 164 -9.05 -10.39 14.94
C ARG A 164 -10.23 -11.11 14.30
N ILE A 165 -10.35 -11.07 12.97
CA ILE A 165 -11.35 -11.87 12.23
C ILE A 165 -11.16 -13.37 12.51
N GLY A 166 -9.93 -13.87 12.46
CA GLY A 166 -9.63 -15.27 12.78
C GLY A 166 -10.06 -15.65 14.21
N HIS A 167 -9.82 -14.78 15.19
CA HIS A 167 -10.28 -14.99 16.56
C HIS A 167 -11.81 -15.02 16.67
N LEU A 168 -12.51 -14.08 16.04
CA LEU A 168 -13.98 -14.03 16.05
C LEU A 168 -14.60 -15.28 15.39
N ILE A 169 -13.94 -15.88 14.39
CA ILE A 169 -14.34 -17.17 13.82
C ILE A 169 -14.13 -18.30 14.83
N GLY A 170 -12.95 -18.36 15.47
CA GLY A 170 -12.64 -19.37 16.48
C GLY A 170 -13.53 -19.31 17.72
N GLU A 171 -14.00 -18.10 18.08
CA GLU A 171 -14.97 -17.86 19.14
C GLU A 171 -16.42 -18.20 18.73
N GLY A 172 -16.66 -18.49 17.45
CA GLY A 172 -18.00 -18.77 16.90
C GLY A 172 -18.88 -17.54 16.68
N VAL A 173 -18.35 -16.32 16.92
CA VAL A 173 -19.06 -15.05 16.68
C VAL A 173 -19.27 -14.83 15.19
N LEU A 174 -18.21 -15.05 14.39
CA LEU A 174 -18.29 -15.13 12.94
C LEU A 174 -18.39 -16.58 12.52
N HIS A 175 -19.29 -16.85 11.58
CA HIS A 175 -19.34 -18.16 10.94
C HIS A 175 -18.41 -18.14 9.72
N GLU A 176 -17.75 -19.26 9.46
CA GLU A 176 -16.92 -19.45 8.27
C GLU A 176 -17.71 -19.06 7.01
N GLY A 177 -17.02 -18.47 6.02
CA GLY A 177 -17.65 -17.94 4.81
C GLY A 177 -18.48 -18.99 4.05
N SER A 178 -19.34 -18.54 3.12
CA SER A 178 -20.22 -19.43 2.36
C SER A 178 -19.51 -20.36 1.37
N ASP A 179 -18.18 -20.38 1.36
CA ASP A 179 -17.43 -21.47 0.77
C ASP A 179 -17.79 -22.68 1.61
N THR A 180 -18.84 -23.40 1.23
CA THR A 180 -19.17 -24.69 1.80
C THR A 180 -17.86 -25.43 1.89
N ALA A 181 -17.36 -25.62 3.11
CA ALA A 181 -16.50 -26.74 3.41
C ALA A 181 -17.29 -27.89 2.81
N ALA A 182 -16.84 -28.37 1.66
CA ALA A 182 -17.31 -29.62 1.13
C ALA A 182 -16.98 -30.57 2.28
N SER A 183 -17.98 -30.84 3.11
CA SER A 183 -17.94 -31.88 4.11
C SER A 183 -17.77 -33.13 3.26
N MET A 184 -16.51 -33.43 2.92
CA MET A 184 -16.08 -34.61 2.24
C MET A 184 -16.47 -35.71 3.19
N THR A 185 -17.70 -36.17 3.03
CA THR A 185 -18.18 -37.37 3.67
C THR A 185 -17.43 -38.46 2.94
N ILE A 186 -16.24 -38.78 3.44
CA ILE A 186 -15.53 -39.97 3.01
C ILE A 186 -16.40 -41.13 3.49
N ASN A 187 -17.21 -41.67 2.59
CA ASN A 187 -17.84 -42.95 2.80
C ASN A 187 -16.73 -43.99 2.78
N ILE A 188 -16.12 -44.21 3.94
CA ILE A 188 -15.36 -45.42 4.18
C ILE A 188 -16.40 -46.53 4.13
N SER A 189 -16.27 -47.44 3.17
CA SER A 189 -17.14 -48.60 2.95
C SER A 189 -17.06 -49.60 4.12
N GLY A 190 -17.49 -49.16 5.30
CA GLY A 190 -17.28 -49.83 6.58
C GLY A 190 -17.97 -49.17 7.79
N GLY A 191 -18.97 -48.29 7.60
CA GLY A 191 -19.98 -48.01 8.63
C GLY A 191 -19.58 -47.19 9.86
N ARG A 192 -18.51 -46.39 9.81
CA ARG A 192 -18.25 -45.37 10.85
C ARG A 192 -18.15 -43.98 10.26
N LYS A 193 -19.12 -43.13 10.61
CA LYS A 193 -19.05 -41.68 10.40
C LYS A 193 -18.16 -41.07 11.47
N VAL A 194 -17.08 -40.41 11.07
CA VAL A 194 -16.29 -39.54 11.95
C VAL A 194 -16.61 -38.11 11.54
N ARG A 195 -17.09 -37.31 12.50
CA ARG A 195 -17.08 -35.85 12.37
C ARG A 195 -15.66 -35.40 12.74
N LEU A 196 -15.00 -34.73 11.81
CA LEU A 196 -13.87 -33.86 12.12
C LEU A 196 -14.43 -32.52 12.62
#